data_AF-A0A1I5FQL2-F1
#
_entry.id   AF-A0A1I5FQL2-F1
#
_cell.length_a   1.000
_cell.length_b   1.000
_cell.length_c   1.000
_cell.angle_alpha   90.00
_cell.angle_beta   90.00
_cell.angle_gamma   90.00
#
_symmetry.space_group_name_H-M   'P 1'
#
loop_
_entity.id
_entity.type
_entity.pdbx_description
1 polymer ?
#
loop_
_entity_poly.entity_id
_entity_poly.type
_entity_poly.pdbx_seq_one_letter_code
_entity_poly.pdbx_strand_id
1 'polypeptide(L)'
;MAGKSRTKNDRQVRDRVAELAAARDRLDAEEAERRRREDEAFERYARADADAVQVAAERDTALADLEAQAQRVRDDADTRLGEIEQRQREILAELHGAGRKADDLATVFGLAVKRVRTLLRQARPPAAPAAPVATPQAVAASDSAAPDTPAAATSTDPAEQARG
;
A
#
# COMPACT_ATOMS: atom_id res chain seq x y z
N MET A 1 52.15 80.21 -12.82
CA MET A 1 52.27 79.08 -11.87
C MET A 1 51.00 78.21 -11.71
N ALA A 2 49.98 78.30 -12.59
CA ALA A 2 48.69 77.60 -12.40
C ALA A 2 48.62 76.13 -12.90
N GLY A 3 49.56 75.67 -13.74
CA GLY A 3 49.51 74.32 -14.33
C GLY A 3 50.01 73.18 -13.42
N LYS A 4 50.79 73.49 -12.38
CA LYS A 4 51.45 72.48 -11.52
C LYS A 4 50.55 71.98 -10.39
N SER A 5 49.58 72.79 -9.96
CA SER A 5 48.54 72.42 -8.99
C SER A 5 47.44 71.56 -9.62
N ARG A 6 47.03 71.86 -10.87
CA ARG A 6 46.03 71.08 -11.62
C ARG A 6 46.52 69.64 -11.87
N THR A 7 47.77 69.49 -12.32
CA THR A 7 48.40 68.17 -12.53
C THR A 7 48.61 67.36 -11.26
N LYS A 8 48.80 67.99 -10.10
CA LYS A 8 48.87 67.29 -8.80
C LYS A 8 47.50 66.77 -8.36
N ASN A 9 46.46 67.58 -8.55
CA ASN A 9 45.09 67.19 -8.26
C ASN A 9 44.65 66.00 -9.15
N ASP A 10 44.93 66.07 -10.45
CA ASP A 10 44.60 64.97 -11.38
C ASP A 10 45.29 63.64 -11.05
N ARG A 11 46.46 63.67 -10.40
CA ARG A 11 47.13 62.46 -9.90
C ARG A 11 46.43 61.93 -8.66
N GLN A 12 46.11 62.79 -7.70
CA GLN A 12 45.38 62.39 -6.49
C GLN A 12 44.01 61.78 -6.80
N VAL A 13 43.30 62.33 -7.79
CA VAL A 13 42.04 61.73 -8.26
C VAL A 13 42.27 60.35 -8.86
N ARG A 14 43.31 60.18 -9.70
CA ARG A 14 43.66 58.88 -10.27
C ARG A 14 44.03 57.84 -9.21
N ASP A 15 44.83 58.23 -8.23
CA ASP A 15 45.23 57.37 -7.12
C ASP A 15 43.98 56.96 -6.31
N ARG A 16 43.08 57.90 -6.03
CA ARG A 16 41.83 57.62 -5.33
C ARG A 16 40.90 56.70 -6.11
N VAL A 17 40.80 56.87 -7.43
CA VAL A 17 40.04 55.97 -8.29
C VAL A 17 40.64 54.56 -8.28
N ALA A 18 41.97 54.44 -8.30
CA ALA A 18 42.65 53.14 -8.19
C ALA A 18 42.38 52.47 -6.83
N GLU A 19 42.41 53.23 -5.73
CA GLU A 19 42.05 52.72 -4.39
C GLU A 19 40.60 52.23 -4.33
N LEU A 20 39.66 52.99 -4.91
CA LEU A 20 38.25 52.59 -4.96
C LEU A 20 38.04 51.33 -5.82
N ALA A 21 38.73 51.22 -6.95
CA ALA A 21 38.69 50.02 -7.78
C ALA A 21 39.22 48.80 -7.01
N ALA A 22 40.37 48.92 -6.33
CA ALA A 22 40.92 47.84 -5.51
C ALA A 22 40.04 47.49 -4.29
N ALA A 23 39.28 48.44 -3.75
CA ALA A 23 38.29 48.16 -2.70
C ALA A 23 37.10 47.37 -3.26
N ARG A 24 36.58 47.74 -4.44
CA ARG A 24 35.54 47.00 -5.13
C ARG A 24 35.98 45.58 -5.45
N ASP A 25 37.15 45.41 -6.06
CA ASP A 25 37.62 44.09 -6.48
C ASP A 25 37.82 43.14 -5.29
N ARG A 26 38.20 43.67 -4.11
CA ARG A 26 38.24 42.91 -2.85
C ARG A 26 36.84 42.48 -2.40
N LEU A 27 35.87 43.39 -2.43
CA LEU A 27 34.48 43.07 -2.08
C LEU A 27 33.91 41.99 -3.01
N ASP A 28 34.12 42.13 -4.32
CA ASP A 28 33.65 41.17 -5.32
C ASP A 28 34.28 39.78 -5.10
N ALA A 29 35.57 39.74 -4.72
CA ALA A 29 36.26 38.49 -4.39
C ALA A 29 35.68 37.83 -3.12
N GLU A 30 35.43 38.62 -2.06
CA GLU A 30 34.81 38.14 -0.82
C GLU A 30 33.39 37.62 -1.06
N GLU A 31 32.60 38.31 -1.88
CA GLU A 31 31.27 37.84 -2.27
C GLU A 31 31.34 36.55 -3.08
N ALA A 32 32.27 36.45 -4.03
CA ALA A 32 32.45 35.23 -4.81
C ALA A 32 32.85 34.04 -3.93
N GLU A 33 33.70 34.25 -2.93
CA GLU A 33 34.01 33.22 -1.93
C GLU A 33 32.82 32.83 -1.08
N ARG A 34 32.02 33.80 -0.63
CA ARG A 34 30.81 33.52 0.14
C ARG A 34 29.83 32.67 -0.68
N ARG A 35 29.57 33.06 -1.92
CA ARG A 35 28.70 32.29 -2.84
C ARG A 35 29.23 30.86 -3.04
N ARG A 36 30.53 30.68 -3.25
CA ARG A 36 31.13 29.32 -3.36
C ARG A 36 30.89 28.47 -2.12
N ARG A 37 31.03 29.03 -0.91
CA ARG A 37 30.77 28.31 0.35
C ARG A 37 29.29 27.98 0.53
N GLU A 38 28.40 28.89 0.12
CA GLU A 38 26.95 28.68 0.13
C GLU A 38 26.55 27.58 -0.84
N ASP A 39 27.05 27.62 -2.08
CA ASP A 39 26.80 26.60 -3.10
C ASP A 39 27.27 25.22 -2.63
N GLU A 40 28.47 25.12 -2.05
CA GLU A 40 28.99 23.88 -1.46
C GLU A 40 28.11 23.37 -0.30
N ALA A 41 27.57 24.28 0.52
CA ALA A 41 26.65 23.90 1.58
C ALA A 41 25.31 23.40 1.02
N PHE A 42 24.78 24.04 -0.02
CA PHE A 42 23.56 23.60 -0.70
C PHE A 42 23.75 22.23 -1.37
N GLU A 43 24.88 22.00 -2.03
CA GLU A 43 25.18 20.68 -2.60
C GLU A 43 25.25 19.59 -1.52
N ARG A 44 25.94 19.86 -0.41
CA ARG A 44 26.01 18.89 0.70
C ARG A 44 24.64 18.62 1.31
N TYR A 45 23.82 19.66 1.47
CA TYR A 45 22.45 19.50 1.95
C TYR A 45 21.60 18.67 0.98
N ALA A 46 21.63 18.99 -0.32
CA ALA A 46 20.85 18.27 -1.33
C ALA A 46 21.24 16.78 -1.41
N ARG A 47 22.54 16.46 -1.26
CA ARG A 47 22.99 15.06 -1.17
C ARG A 47 22.46 14.38 0.08
N ALA A 48 22.56 15.03 1.25
CA ALA A 48 22.04 14.47 2.49
C ALA A 48 20.52 14.24 2.46
N ASP A 49 19.76 15.14 1.81
CA ASP A 49 18.32 14.99 1.61
C ASP A 49 18.00 13.82 0.68
N ALA A 50 18.70 13.70 -0.45
CA ALA A 50 18.57 12.57 -1.36
C ALA A 50 18.89 11.23 -0.67
N ASP A 51 19.97 11.18 0.11
CA ASP A 51 20.36 10.00 0.90
C ASP A 51 19.26 9.65 1.92
N ALA A 52 18.68 10.65 2.60
CA ALA A 52 17.60 10.43 3.56
C ALA A 52 16.33 9.86 2.90
N VAL A 53 15.95 10.39 1.73
CA VAL A 53 14.82 9.88 0.94
C VAL A 53 15.09 8.44 0.50
N GLN A 54 16.30 8.14 0.03
CA GLN A 54 16.67 6.79 -0.38
C GLN A 54 16.59 5.80 0.79
N VAL A 55 17.18 6.14 1.94
CA VAL A 55 17.14 5.28 3.14
C VAL A 55 15.70 5.04 3.61
N ALA A 56 14.83 6.06 3.55
CA ALA A 56 13.42 5.89 3.89
C ALA A 56 12.71 4.93 2.93
N ALA A 57 12.95 5.05 1.61
CA ALA A 57 12.37 4.17 0.61
C ALA A 57 12.85 2.71 0.74
N GLU A 58 14.14 2.51 1.02
CA GLU A 58 14.72 1.19 1.29
C GLU A 58 14.11 0.55 2.53
N ARG A 59 13.97 1.32 3.62
CA ARG A 59 13.30 0.86 4.84
C ARG A 59 11.87 0.44 4.55
N ASP A 60 11.10 1.27 3.86
CA ASP A 60 9.67 1.01 3.63
C ASP A 60 9.48 -0.21 2.72
N THR A 61 10.36 -0.39 1.73
CA THR A 61 10.38 -1.60 0.89
C THR A 61 10.70 -2.85 1.73
N ALA A 62 11.73 -2.79 2.57
CA ALA A 62 12.11 -3.92 3.42
C ALA A 62 11.02 -4.31 4.42
N LEU A 63 10.28 -3.32 4.97
CA LEU A 63 9.15 -3.56 5.85
C LEU A 63 7.98 -4.23 5.11
N ALA A 64 7.65 -3.75 3.91
CA ALA A 64 6.59 -4.36 3.09
C ALA A 64 6.93 -5.81 2.72
N ASP A 65 8.19 -6.09 2.39
CA ASP A 65 8.65 -7.45 2.08
C ASP A 65 8.57 -8.38 3.31
N LEU A 66 8.93 -7.88 4.49
CA LEU A 66 8.84 -8.63 5.75
C LEU A 66 7.36 -8.94 6.08
N GLU A 67 6.47 -7.97 5.91
CA GLU A 67 5.03 -8.16 6.13
C GLU A 67 4.44 -9.20 5.18
N ALA A 68 4.79 -9.13 3.89
CA ALA A 68 4.39 -10.13 2.91
C ALA A 68 4.93 -11.53 3.22
N GLN A 69 6.18 -11.64 3.71
CA GLN A 69 6.74 -12.90 4.18
C GLN A 69 6.01 -13.43 5.41
N ALA A 70 5.75 -12.59 6.40
CA ALA A 70 5.01 -12.98 7.60
C ALA A 70 3.61 -13.48 7.25
N GLN A 71 2.92 -12.83 6.32
CA GLN A 71 1.60 -13.26 5.90
C GLN A 71 1.64 -14.61 5.18
N ARG A 72 2.58 -14.81 4.24
CA ARG A 72 2.76 -16.11 3.57
C ARG A 72 3.02 -17.24 4.55
N VAL A 73 3.87 -17.01 5.55
CA VAL A 73 4.15 -18.03 6.59
C VAL A 73 2.90 -18.36 7.40
N ARG A 74 2.06 -17.38 7.73
CA ARG A 74 0.78 -17.61 8.42
C ARG A 74 -0.18 -18.41 7.54
N ASP A 75 -0.36 -18.01 6.29
CA ASP A 75 -1.27 -18.67 5.35
C ASP A 75 -0.84 -20.13 5.09
N ASP A 76 0.46 -20.36 4.94
CA ASP A 76 1.04 -21.71 4.79
C ASP A 76 0.82 -22.55 6.05
N ALA A 77 1.00 -21.96 7.24
CA ALA A 77 0.78 -22.64 8.50
C ALA A 77 -0.70 -23.00 8.69
N ASP A 78 -1.61 -22.06 8.43
CA ASP A 78 -3.05 -22.26 8.52
C ASP A 78 -3.53 -23.34 7.54
N THR A 79 -2.99 -23.33 6.31
CA THR A 79 -3.26 -24.38 5.32
C THR A 79 -2.80 -25.75 5.83
N ARG A 80 -1.56 -25.88 6.29
CA ARG A 80 -1.01 -27.14 6.81
C ARG A 80 -1.76 -27.63 8.05
N LEU A 81 -2.13 -26.72 8.95
CA LEU A 81 -2.95 -27.05 10.11
C LEU A 81 -4.33 -27.56 9.69
N GLY A 82 -4.98 -26.91 8.72
CA GLY A 82 -6.24 -27.36 8.15
C GLY A 82 -6.16 -28.76 7.53
N GLU A 83 -5.08 -29.06 6.79
CA GLU A 83 -4.82 -30.40 6.24
C GLU A 83 -4.60 -31.46 7.33
N ILE A 84 -3.91 -31.10 8.41
CA ILE A 84 -3.70 -32.00 9.55
C ILE A 84 -5.03 -32.27 10.26
N GLU A 85 -5.83 -31.23 10.51
CA GLU A 85 -7.16 -31.38 11.12
C GLU A 85 -8.12 -32.20 10.25
N GLN A 86 -8.04 -32.06 8.92
CA GLN A 86 -8.79 -32.89 7.98
C GLN A 86 -8.37 -34.36 8.08
N ARG A 87 -7.06 -34.65 8.03
CA ARG A 87 -6.54 -36.02 8.20
C ARG A 87 -6.92 -36.63 9.55
N GLN A 88 -6.87 -35.85 10.63
CA GLN A 88 -7.33 -36.31 11.95
C GLN A 88 -8.81 -36.69 11.95
N ARG A 89 -9.66 -35.90 11.28
CA ARG A 89 -11.09 -36.20 11.13
C ARG A 89 -11.33 -37.49 10.35
N GLU A 90 -10.61 -37.69 9.26
CA GLU A 90 -10.69 -38.90 8.42
C GLU A 90 -10.31 -40.15 9.21
N ILE A 91 -9.17 -40.13 9.92
CA ILE A 91 -8.71 -41.26 10.76
C ILE A 91 -9.75 -41.60 11.83
N LEU A 92 -10.31 -40.59 12.52
CA LEU A 92 -11.34 -40.83 13.53
C LEU A 92 -12.61 -41.43 12.91
N ALA A 93 -13.03 -40.95 11.73
CA ALA A 93 -14.20 -41.47 11.04
C ALA A 93 -13.99 -42.92 10.58
N GLU A 94 -12.80 -43.26 10.08
CA GLU A 94 -12.42 -44.62 9.69
C GLU A 94 -12.49 -45.58 10.90
N LEU A 95 -11.87 -45.21 12.02
CA LEU A 95 -11.88 -46.04 13.23
C LEU A 95 -13.28 -46.19 13.83
N HIS A 96 -14.09 -45.13 13.78
CA HIS A 96 -15.48 -45.19 14.21
C HIS A 96 -16.31 -46.09 13.28
N GLY A 97 -16.08 -46.02 11.96
CA GLY A 97 -16.68 -46.92 10.97
C GLY A 97 -16.30 -48.39 11.16
N ALA A 98 -15.08 -48.66 11.64
CA ALA A 98 -14.61 -49.99 12.03
C ALA A 98 -15.19 -50.49 13.37
N GLY A 99 -16.06 -49.71 14.02
CA GLY A 99 -16.85 -50.14 15.18
C GLY A 99 -16.39 -49.57 16.54
N ARG A 100 -15.34 -48.75 16.59
CA ARG A 100 -14.91 -48.09 17.84
C ARG A 100 -15.92 -47.02 18.28
N LYS A 101 -16.24 -46.97 19.57
CA LYS A 101 -17.13 -45.94 20.13
C LYS A 101 -16.38 -44.63 20.38
N ALA A 102 -17.11 -43.51 20.38
CA ALA A 102 -16.51 -42.19 20.60
C ALA A 102 -15.79 -42.06 21.96
N ASP A 103 -16.26 -42.75 22.99
CA ASP A 103 -15.65 -42.73 24.32
C ASP A 103 -14.33 -43.54 24.36
N ASP A 104 -14.25 -44.63 23.59
CA ASP A 104 -13.00 -45.39 23.41
C ASP A 104 -11.97 -44.57 22.62
N LEU A 105 -12.39 -43.91 21.53
CA LEU A 105 -11.52 -43.04 20.74
C LEU A 105 -11.01 -41.87 21.58
N ALA A 106 -11.87 -41.28 22.42
CA ALA A 106 -11.48 -40.24 23.36
C ALA A 106 -10.38 -40.72 24.31
N THR A 107 -10.50 -41.95 24.82
CA THR A 107 -9.50 -42.56 25.69
C THR A 107 -8.19 -42.83 24.95
N VAL A 108 -8.23 -43.43 23.75
CA VAL A 108 -7.05 -43.82 22.97
C VAL A 108 -6.25 -42.60 22.50
N PHE A 109 -6.92 -41.54 22.07
CA PHE A 109 -6.27 -40.32 21.56
C PHE A 109 -6.06 -39.25 22.64
N GLY A 110 -6.44 -39.51 23.89
CA GLY A 110 -6.35 -38.53 24.98
C GLY A 110 -7.17 -37.26 24.74
N LEU A 111 -8.27 -37.37 24.00
CA LEU A 111 -9.13 -36.24 23.61
C LEU A 111 -10.36 -36.18 24.49
N ALA A 112 -10.90 -34.99 24.73
CA ALA A 112 -12.22 -34.87 25.33
C ALA A 112 -13.28 -35.51 24.43
N VAL A 113 -14.19 -36.31 25.01
CA VAL A 113 -15.29 -36.97 24.29
C VAL A 113 -16.08 -35.99 23.41
N LYS A 114 -16.32 -34.78 23.92
CA LYS A 114 -17.02 -33.71 23.17
C LYS A 114 -16.26 -33.28 21.91
N ARG A 115 -14.92 -33.23 21.96
CA ARG A 115 -14.06 -32.91 20.80
C ARG A 115 -14.13 -34.03 19.77
N VAL A 116 -14.02 -35.29 20.19
CA VAL A 116 -14.16 -36.46 19.30
C VAL A 116 -15.52 -36.47 18.60
N ARG A 117 -16.62 -36.30 19.34
CA ARG A 117 -17.97 -36.22 18.75
C ARG A 117 -18.11 -35.06 17.76
N THR A 118 -17.44 -33.93 18.03
CA THR A 118 -17.44 -32.78 17.12
C THR A 118 -16.66 -33.07 15.84
N LEU A 119 -15.46 -33.66 15.95
CA LEU A 119 -14.64 -34.05 14.80
C LEU A 119 -15.35 -35.10 13.93
N LEU A 120 -15.98 -36.11 14.54
CA LEU A 120 -16.79 -37.10 13.81
C LEU A 120 -18.00 -36.46 13.10
N ARG A 121 -18.67 -35.49 13.74
CA ARG A 121 -19.76 -34.74 13.10
C ARG A 121 -19.26 -33.92 11.91
N GLN A 122 -18.08 -33.31 12.04
CA GLN A 122 -17.44 -32.54 10.97
C GLN A 122 -16.85 -33.40 9.85
N ALA A 123 -16.55 -34.67 10.13
CA ALA A 123 -16.10 -35.65 9.14
C ALA A 123 -17.27 -36.30 8.36
N ARG A 124 -18.49 -36.18 8.89
CA ARG A 124 -19.67 -36.72 8.22
C ARG A 124 -19.88 -35.95 6.90
N PRO A 125 -19.92 -36.63 5.74
CA PRO A 125 -20.25 -35.94 4.49
C PRO A 125 -21.62 -35.26 4.65
N PRO A 126 -21.80 -34.03 4.12
CA PRO A 126 -23.11 -33.41 4.12
C PRO A 126 -24.05 -34.40 3.43
N ALA A 127 -25.09 -34.83 4.15
CA ALA A 127 -26.14 -35.64 3.55
C ALA A 127 -26.61 -34.86 2.32
N ALA A 128 -26.48 -35.47 1.14
CA ALA A 128 -26.97 -34.90 -0.10
C ALA A 128 -28.39 -34.37 0.16
N PRO A 129 -28.73 -33.14 -0.30
CA PRO A 129 -30.09 -32.64 -0.13
C PRO A 129 -31.03 -33.70 -0.69
N ALA A 130 -31.94 -34.20 0.15
CA ALA A 130 -32.96 -35.12 -0.28
C ALA A 130 -33.59 -34.52 -1.54
N ALA A 131 -33.55 -35.27 -2.64
CA ALA A 131 -34.08 -34.84 -3.92
C ALA A 131 -35.49 -34.27 -3.70
N PRO A 132 -35.82 -33.08 -4.22
CA PRO A 132 -37.16 -32.53 -4.08
C PRO A 132 -38.10 -33.53 -4.75
N VAL A 133 -39.01 -34.08 -3.95
CA VAL A 133 -40.15 -34.85 -4.46
C VAL A 133 -40.89 -33.89 -5.41
N ALA A 134 -40.86 -34.21 -6.70
CA ALA A 134 -41.51 -33.42 -7.73
C ALA A 134 -43.00 -33.31 -7.41
N THR A 135 -43.45 -32.09 -7.12
CA THR A 135 -44.88 -31.76 -7.11
C THR A 135 -45.31 -31.51 -8.56
N PRO A 136 -46.39 -32.14 -9.05
CA PRO A 136 -46.84 -31.95 -10.42
C PRO A 136 -47.39 -30.53 -10.61
N GLN A 137 -46.87 -29.89 -11.65
CA GLN A 137 -47.22 -28.56 -12.14
C GLN A 137 -48.61 -28.57 -12.78
N ALA A 138 -49.54 -27.76 -12.26
CA ALA A 138 -50.81 -27.49 -12.92
C ALA A 138 -50.66 -26.28 -13.86
N VAL A 139 -50.94 -26.53 -15.13
CA VAL A 139 -50.97 -25.57 -16.23
C VAL A 139 -52.27 -24.78 -16.19
N ALA A 140 -52.21 -23.46 -16.29
CA ALA A 140 -53.33 -22.65 -16.76
C ALA A 140 -52.80 -21.50 -17.64
N ALA A 141 -53.40 -21.42 -18.82
CA ALA A 141 -52.95 -20.70 -20.00
C ALA A 141 -53.12 -19.18 -19.90
N SER A 142 -52.25 -18.48 -20.61
CA SER A 142 -52.40 -17.09 -21.05
C SER A 142 -53.53 -16.94 -22.08
N ASP A 143 -54.26 -15.81 -22.09
CA ASP A 143 -54.48 -15.07 -23.34
C ASP A 143 -54.89 -13.58 -23.15
N SER A 144 -54.16 -12.73 -23.87
CA SER A 144 -54.38 -11.40 -24.49
C SER A 144 -55.29 -10.29 -23.94
N ALA A 145 -54.77 -9.06 -23.84
CA ALA A 145 -54.80 -8.06 -24.94
C ALA A 145 -54.08 -6.73 -24.57
N ALA A 146 -53.29 -6.20 -25.51
CA ALA A 146 -52.49 -4.95 -25.47
C ALA A 146 -53.28 -3.74 -26.07
N PRO A 147 -52.68 -2.61 -26.51
CA PRO A 147 -51.47 -1.86 -26.10
C PRO A 147 -51.78 -0.35 -25.84
N ASP A 148 -50.81 0.42 -25.35
CA ASP A 148 -50.56 1.79 -25.87
C ASP A 148 -49.18 2.31 -25.41
N THR A 149 -48.40 2.75 -26.39
CA THR A 149 -47.15 3.53 -26.34
C THR A 149 -47.35 4.63 -27.41
N PRO A 150 -46.62 5.77 -27.48
CA PRO A 150 -45.35 6.11 -26.83
C PRO A 150 -45.15 7.61 -26.43
N ALA A 151 -43.99 7.93 -25.81
CA ALA A 151 -43.12 9.10 -26.08
C ALA A 151 -42.14 9.24 -24.90
N ALA A 152 -40.84 8.93 -25.03
CA ALA A 152 -39.79 9.73 -25.68
C ALA A 152 -39.60 11.12 -25.05
N ALA A 153 -38.48 11.33 -24.34
CA ALA A 153 -37.41 12.26 -24.75
C ALA A 153 -36.42 12.59 -23.60
N THR A 154 -35.13 12.34 -23.89
CA THR A 154 -33.95 13.22 -23.68
C THR A 154 -33.61 13.72 -22.27
N SER A 155 -32.44 13.38 -21.71
CA SER A 155 -31.09 13.93 -22.02
C SER A 155 -30.92 15.42 -21.67
N THR A 156 -29.76 15.75 -21.08
CA THR A 156 -29.05 17.05 -20.93
C THR A 156 -28.86 17.45 -19.44
N ASP A 157 -27.76 17.13 -18.74
CA ASP A 157 -26.36 17.63 -18.77
C ASP A 157 -26.12 18.76 -17.71
N PRO A 158 -24.91 19.32 -17.49
CA PRO A 158 -24.16 19.25 -16.23
C PRO A 158 -24.06 20.62 -15.51
N ALA A 159 -23.69 20.63 -14.23
CA ALA A 159 -23.43 21.87 -13.50
C ALA A 159 -21.91 22.11 -13.39
N GLU A 160 -21.43 22.97 -14.28
CA GLU A 160 -20.09 23.53 -14.32
C GLU A 160 -20.04 24.88 -13.57
N GLN A 161 -18.94 25.09 -12.83
CA GLN A 161 -18.32 26.35 -12.41
C GLN A 161 -19.02 27.31 -11.40
N ALA A 162 -18.26 27.62 -10.34
CA ALA A 162 -17.94 29.01 -10.01
C ALA A 162 -16.58 29.10 -9.29
N ARG A 163 -15.57 29.59 -10.01
CA ARG A 163 -14.37 30.23 -9.45
C ARG A 163 -14.75 31.63 -8.95
N GLY A 164 -14.20 32.02 -7.81
CA GLY A 164 -14.10 33.38 -7.29
C GLY A 164 -12.78 33.52 -6.56
#